data_AF-A0A2I0QM03-F1
#
_entry.id   AF-A0A2I0QM03-F1
#
_cell.length_a   1.000
_cell.length_b   1.000
_cell.length_c   1.000
_cell.angle_alpha   90.00
_cell.angle_beta   90.00
_cell.angle_gamma   90.00
#
_symmetry.space_group_name_H-M   'P 1'
#
loop_
_entity.id
_entity.type
_entity.pdbx_description
1 polymer ?
#
loop_
_entity_poly.entity_id
_entity_poly.type
_entity_poly.pdbx_seq_one_letter_code
_entity_poly.pdbx_strand_id
1 'polypeptide(L)'
;MNLNIIGVKKGHVMSSAIMAITGLIIGLLTMPAEATVLLKTLDGMAFPVLEVMNVFLIDFPMSILAAVLFTLMNKNAKIKDGIICGFLFLIIIIFLIFSVGVFTGMAEPIADTAIKSSHLFGFAFPIFCLIFLLFDFGVCVLGGILGITIMREMKK
;
A
#
# COMPACT_ATOMS: atom_id res chain seq x y z
N MET A 1 -5.76 -28.20 -29.48
CA MET A 1 -5.65 -27.47 -28.21
C MET A 1 -4.61 -26.37 -28.40
N ASN A 2 -5.06 -25.14 -28.61
CA ASN A 2 -4.20 -24.01 -28.95
C ASN A 2 -3.48 -23.50 -27.70
N LEU A 3 -2.18 -23.77 -27.59
CA LEU A 3 -1.29 -23.35 -26.49
C LEU A 3 -0.90 -21.85 -26.54
N ASN A 4 -1.48 -21.07 -27.47
CA ASN A 4 -1.07 -19.69 -27.73
C ASN A 4 -1.69 -18.60 -26.82
N ILE A 5 -2.54 -18.94 -25.85
CA ILE A 5 -3.13 -17.96 -24.91
C ILE A 5 -2.30 -17.83 -23.61
N ILE A 6 -1.31 -18.71 -23.39
CA ILE A 6 -0.51 -18.72 -22.15
C ILE A 6 0.73 -17.83 -22.26
N GLY A 7 1.26 -17.60 -23.47
CA GLY A 7 2.49 -16.81 -23.69
C GLY A 7 2.34 -15.32 -23.36
N VAL A 8 1.20 -14.72 -23.68
CA VAL A 8 0.90 -13.30 -23.39
C VAL A 8 0.63 -13.08 -21.89
N LYS A 9 0.20 -14.11 -21.16
CA LYS A 9 -0.23 -14.00 -19.74
C LYS A 9 0.92 -13.99 -18.72
N LYS A 10 2.08 -14.57 -19.00
CA LYS A 10 3.23 -14.52 -18.06
C LYS A 10 4.06 -13.25 -18.19
N GLY A 11 4.29 -12.77 -19.42
CA GLY A 11 5.08 -11.56 -19.67
C GLY A 11 4.45 -10.30 -19.08
N HIS A 12 3.14 -10.11 -19.29
CA HIS A 12 2.41 -8.97 -18.72
C HIS A 12 2.42 -9.00 -17.19
N VAL A 13 2.13 -10.14 -16.57
CA VAL A 13 2.11 -10.27 -15.10
C VAL A 13 3.50 -10.02 -14.50
N MET A 14 4.55 -10.56 -15.12
CA MET A 14 5.92 -10.32 -14.66
C MET A 14 6.29 -8.84 -14.80
N SER A 15 5.94 -8.20 -15.92
CA SER A 15 6.18 -6.77 -16.12
C SER A 15 5.40 -5.91 -15.12
N SER A 16 4.14 -6.25 -14.82
CA SER A 16 3.32 -5.53 -13.83
C SER A 16 3.81 -5.74 -12.41
N ALA A 17 4.29 -6.94 -12.07
CA ALA A 17 4.91 -7.21 -10.79
C ALA A 17 6.23 -6.42 -10.63
N ILE A 18 7.07 -6.39 -11.66
CA ILE A 18 8.31 -5.60 -11.66
C ILE A 18 8.01 -4.11 -11.55
N MET A 19 7.01 -3.59 -12.29
CA MET A 19 6.62 -2.18 -12.19
C MET A 19 6.06 -1.84 -10.82
N ALA A 20 5.29 -2.73 -10.20
CA ALA A 20 4.75 -2.49 -8.87
C ALA A 20 5.79 -2.62 -7.76
N ILE A 21 6.74 -3.56 -7.85
CA ILE A 21 7.90 -3.63 -6.95
C ILE A 21 8.77 -2.38 -7.11
N THR A 22 9.03 -1.95 -8.35
CA THR A 22 9.76 -0.71 -8.64
C THR A 22 9.02 0.50 -8.07
N GLY A 23 7.69 0.55 -8.24
CA GLY A 23 6.84 1.58 -7.67
C GLY A 23 6.86 1.60 -6.15
N LEU A 24 6.84 0.44 -5.49
CA LEU A 24 6.99 0.31 -4.05
C LEU A 24 8.34 0.83 -3.57
N ILE A 25 9.43 0.45 -4.25
CA ILE A 25 10.78 0.90 -3.89
C ILE A 25 10.91 2.41 -4.08
N ILE A 26 10.42 2.96 -5.20
CA ILE A 26 10.43 4.40 -5.45
C ILE A 26 9.59 5.12 -4.39
N GLY A 27 8.38 4.63 -4.11
CA GLY A 27 7.48 5.19 -3.08
C GLY A 27 8.16 5.22 -1.71
N LEU A 28 8.74 4.09 -1.28
CA LEU A 28 9.52 4.03 -0.04
C LEU A 28 10.64 5.08 -0.05
N LEU A 29 11.50 5.10 -1.09
CA LEU A 29 12.65 6.02 -1.19
C LEU A 29 12.27 7.50 -1.24
N THR A 30 11.10 7.84 -1.77
CA THR A 30 10.63 9.22 -1.93
C THR A 30 9.85 9.72 -0.71
N MET A 31 9.27 8.82 0.09
CA MET A 31 8.50 9.14 1.30
C MET A 31 9.18 10.12 2.28
N PRO A 32 10.50 10.06 2.55
CA PRO A 32 11.17 11.04 3.43
C PRO A 32 11.26 12.43 2.80
N ALA A 33 11.46 12.51 1.48
CA ALA A 33 11.48 13.76 0.75
C ALA A 33 10.10 14.40 0.73
N GLU A 34 9.05 13.58 0.50
CA GLU A 34 7.65 14.00 0.59
C GLU A 34 7.32 14.51 1.99
N ALA A 35 7.68 13.76 3.05
CA ALA A 35 7.50 14.17 4.43
C ALA A 35 8.16 15.53 4.71
N THR A 36 9.40 15.73 4.24
CA THR A 36 10.13 17.00 4.40
C THR A 36 9.44 18.15 3.68
N VAL A 37 8.96 17.92 2.45
CA VAL A 37 8.27 18.94 1.65
C VAL A 37 6.94 19.30 2.28
N LEU A 38 6.15 18.30 2.70
CA LEU A 38 4.87 18.48 3.36
C LEU A 38 5.03 19.18 4.71
N LEU A 39 6.07 18.86 5.47
CA LEU A 39 6.36 19.54 6.74
C LEU A 39 6.61 21.04 6.53
N LYS A 40 7.32 21.41 5.46
CA LYS A 40 7.59 22.82 5.12
C LYS A 40 6.36 23.60 4.66
N THR A 41 5.37 22.92 4.05
CA THR A 41 4.17 23.58 3.49
C THR A 41 2.95 23.50 4.38
N LEU A 42 2.76 22.40 5.12
CA LEU A 42 1.53 22.08 5.84
C LEU A 42 1.72 21.90 7.36
N ASP A 43 2.96 21.94 7.86
CA ASP A 43 3.32 21.83 9.28
C ASP A 43 2.61 20.66 9.99
N GLY A 44 1.76 20.92 11.00
CA GLY A 44 1.03 19.89 11.74
C GLY A 44 -0.01 19.09 10.94
N MET A 45 -0.28 19.46 9.69
CA MET A 45 -1.13 18.68 8.78
C MET A 45 -0.31 17.76 7.85
N ALA A 46 1.03 17.82 7.91
CA ALA A 46 1.90 17.06 7.02
C ALA A 46 1.74 15.55 7.19
N PHE A 47 1.66 15.03 8.42
CA PHE A 47 1.50 13.60 8.68
C PHE A 47 0.14 13.08 8.16
N PRO A 48 -1.02 13.69 8.48
CA PRO A 48 -2.29 13.28 7.88
C PRO A 48 -2.28 13.19 6.34
N VAL A 49 -1.68 14.19 5.69
CA VAL A 49 -1.64 14.25 4.22
C VAL A 49 -0.70 13.19 3.66
N LEU A 50 0.46 12.99 4.29
CA LEU A 50 1.41 11.95 3.93
C LEU A 50 0.77 10.56 4.03
N GLU A 51 0.07 10.27 5.13
CA GLU A 51 -0.66 9.01 5.32
C GLU A 51 -1.73 8.79 4.23
N VAL A 52 -2.56 9.80 3.95
CA VAL A 52 -3.57 9.70 2.87
C VAL A 52 -2.91 9.45 1.51
N MET A 53 -1.83 10.16 1.20
CA MET A 53 -1.10 9.98 -0.06
C MET A 53 -0.56 8.56 -0.19
N ASN A 54 0.10 8.05 0.84
CA ASN A 54 0.70 6.71 0.82
C ASN A 54 -0.35 5.61 0.70
N VAL A 55 -1.47 5.73 1.41
CA VAL A 55 -2.58 4.76 1.32
C VAL A 55 -3.09 4.62 -0.11
N PHE A 56 -3.25 5.72 -0.85
CA PHE A 56 -3.77 5.68 -2.21
C PHE A 56 -2.72 5.38 -3.29
N LEU A 57 -1.48 5.84 -3.10
CA LEU A 57 -0.42 5.70 -4.10
C LEU A 57 0.36 4.40 -3.97
N ILE A 58 0.45 3.85 -2.76
CA ILE A 58 1.26 2.68 -2.44
C ILE A 58 0.36 1.53 -2.00
N ASP A 59 -0.39 1.69 -0.91
CA ASP A 59 -1.02 0.53 -0.26
C ASP A 59 -2.19 -0.04 -1.07
N PHE A 60 -3.04 0.83 -1.62
CA PHE A 60 -4.16 0.41 -2.47
C PHE A 60 -3.71 -0.31 -3.75
N PRO A 61 -2.83 0.25 -4.59
CA PRO A 61 -2.41 -0.43 -5.82
C PRO A 61 -1.62 -1.71 -5.55
N MET A 62 -0.81 -1.73 -4.49
CA MET A 62 -0.06 -2.93 -4.10
C MET A 62 -0.97 -4.04 -3.57
N SER A 63 -2.03 -3.70 -2.83
CA SER A 63 -3.06 -4.65 -2.42
C SER A 63 -3.80 -5.27 -3.61
N ILE A 64 -4.10 -4.47 -4.64
CA ILE A 64 -4.67 -4.97 -5.90
C ILE A 64 -3.70 -5.96 -6.56
N LEU A 65 -2.43 -5.58 -6.69
CA LEU A 65 -1.41 -6.44 -7.30
C LEU A 65 -1.27 -7.76 -6.53
N ALA A 66 -1.20 -7.72 -5.20
CA ALA A 66 -1.08 -8.91 -4.37
C ALA A 66 -2.23 -9.89 -4.61
N ALA A 67 -3.47 -9.40 -4.68
CA ALA A 67 -4.65 -10.22 -4.97
C ALA A 67 -4.69 -10.72 -6.43
N VAL A 68 -4.22 -9.92 -7.39
CA VAL A 68 -4.06 -10.34 -8.79
C VAL A 68 -3.08 -11.51 -8.89
N LEU A 69 -1.90 -11.39 -8.28
CA LEU A 69 -0.87 -12.43 -8.25
C LEU A 69 -1.39 -13.70 -7.57
N PHE A 70 -2.08 -13.56 -6.44
CA PHE A 70 -2.72 -14.67 -5.76
C PHE A 70 -3.73 -15.40 -6.65
N THR A 71 -4.58 -14.66 -7.37
CA THR A 71 -5.60 -15.23 -8.27
C THR A 71 -5.03 -15.93 -9.50
N LEU A 72 -3.83 -15.53 -9.92
CA LEU A 72 -3.09 -16.18 -11.00
C LEU A 72 -2.50 -17.52 -10.53
N MET A 73 -1.98 -17.57 -9.31
CA MET A 73 -1.47 -18.80 -8.70
C MET A 73 -2.60 -19.75 -8.27
N ASN A 74 -3.73 -19.20 -7.81
CA ASN A 74 -4.89 -19.96 -7.36
C ASN A 74 -6.08 -19.78 -8.31
N LYS A 75 -6.30 -20.76 -9.19
CA LYS A 75 -7.35 -20.70 -10.23
C LYS A 75 -8.77 -20.51 -9.68
N ASN A 76 -9.01 -20.90 -8.42
CA ASN A 76 -10.33 -20.89 -7.78
C ASN A 76 -10.50 -19.76 -6.74
N ALA A 77 -9.72 -18.69 -6.84
CA ALA A 77 -9.76 -17.60 -5.86
C ALA A 77 -11.17 -17.00 -5.68
N LYS A 78 -11.53 -16.81 -4.42
CA LYS A 78 -12.79 -16.24 -3.93
C LYS A 78 -12.58 -14.81 -3.45
N ILE A 79 -13.67 -14.04 -3.40
CA ILE A 79 -13.64 -12.65 -2.87
C ILE A 79 -13.10 -12.63 -1.43
N LYS A 80 -13.44 -13.66 -0.63
CA LYS A 80 -12.89 -13.84 0.73
C LYS A 80 -11.35 -13.91 0.74
N ASP A 81 -10.74 -14.49 -0.29
CA ASP A 81 -9.28 -14.56 -0.41
C ASP A 81 -8.69 -13.16 -0.68
N GLY A 82 -9.42 -12.29 -1.38
CA GLY A 82 -9.03 -10.89 -1.58
C GLY A 82 -8.98 -10.10 -0.27
N ILE A 83 -9.92 -10.34 0.65
CA ILE A 83 -9.89 -9.74 1.99
C ILE A 83 -8.63 -10.19 2.75
N ILE A 84 -8.32 -11.49 2.70
CA ILE A 84 -7.13 -12.05 3.35
C ILE A 84 -5.86 -11.46 2.72
N CYS A 85 -5.81 -11.32 1.40
CA CYS A 85 -4.67 -10.70 0.70
C CYS A 85 -4.46 -9.25 1.14
N GLY A 86 -5.51 -8.43 1.18
CA GLY A 86 -5.42 -7.03 1.62
C GLY A 86 -4.95 -6.92 3.07
N PHE A 87 -5.49 -7.76 3.96
CA PHE A 87 -5.07 -7.76 5.37
C PHE A 87 -3.62 -8.23 5.57
N LEU A 88 -3.21 -9.32 4.91
CA LEU A 88 -1.83 -9.81 4.98
C LEU A 88 -0.86 -8.80 4.39
N PHE A 89 -1.23 -8.12 3.30
CA PHE A 89 -0.44 -7.05 2.72
C PHE A 89 -0.22 -5.92 3.73
N LEU A 90 -1.28 -5.44 4.39
CA LEU A 90 -1.19 -4.40 5.41
C LEU A 90 -0.21 -4.80 6.55
N ILE A 91 -0.30 -6.03 7.05
CA ILE A 91 0.60 -6.52 8.10
C ILE A 91 2.06 -6.48 7.63
N ILE A 92 2.31 -6.96 6.41
CA ILE A 92 3.66 -7.02 5.85
C ILE A 92 4.20 -5.62 5.61
N ILE A 93 3.40 -4.70 5.05
CA ILE A 93 3.87 -3.35 4.74
C ILE A 93 4.15 -2.55 6.01
N ILE A 94 3.31 -2.65 7.05
CA ILE A 94 3.57 -2.02 8.35
C ILE A 94 4.89 -2.53 8.93
N PHE A 95 5.11 -3.85 8.91
CA PHE A 95 6.34 -4.45 9.41
C PHE A 95 7.56 -4.00 8.58
N LEU A 96 7.41 -3.91 7.26
CA LEU A 96 8.47 -3.50 6.34
C LEU A 96 8.83 -2.03 6.55
N ILE A 97 7.84 -1.13 6.63
CA ILE A 97 8.04 0.31 6.89
C ILE A 97 8.73 0.50 8.24
N PHE A 98 8.30 -0.21 9.29
CA PHE A 98 8.93 -0.11 10.60
C PHE A 98 10.38 -0.62 10.57
N SER A 99 10.61 -1.80 9.99
CA SER A 99 11.94 -2.40 9.96
C SER A 99 12.90 -1.57 9.09
N VAL A 100 12.52 -1.32 7.83
CA VAL A 100 13.34 -0.56 6.88
C VAL A 100 13.52 0.88 7.35
N GLY A 101 12.46 1.53 7.84
CA GLY A 101 12.50 2.91 8.32
C GLY A 101 13.50 3.11 9.47
N VAL A 102 13.57 2.15 10.40
CA VAL A 102 14.57 2.15 11.49
C VAL A 102 15.99 1.94 10.96
N PHE A 103 16.20 1.00 10.03
CA PHE A 103 17.54 0.69 9.51
C PHE A 103 18.10 1.75 8.55
N THR A 104 17.25 2.51 7.88
CA THR A 104 17.64 3.44 6.81
C THR A 104 17.63 4.91 7.22
N GLY A 105 17.20 5.25 8.45
CA GLY A 105 17.06 6.63 8.91
C GLY A 105 15.90 7.39 8.25
N MET A 106 15.13 6.73 7.39
CA MET A 106 13.95 7.29 6.70
C MET A 106 12.81 7.63 7.67
N ALA A 107 12.86 7.08 8.88
CA ALA A 107 11.91 7.36 9.95
C ALA A 107 12.03 8.78 10.52
N GLU A 108 13.18 9.48 10.42
CA GLU A 108 13.35 10.80 11.04
C GLU A 108 12.39 11.86 10.50
N PRO A 109 12.32 12.14 9.18
CA PRO A 109 11.40 13.15 8.65
C PRO A 109 9.93 12.80 8.89
N ILE A 110 9.60 11.50 8.88
CA ILE A 110 8.25 11.00 9.15
C ILE A 110 7.92 11.20 10.64
N ALA A 111 8.85 10.90 11.53
CA ALA A 111 8.71 11.13 12.97
C ALA A 111 8.53 12.62 13.28
N ASP A 112 9.26 13.51 12.60
CA ASP A 112 9.09 14.96 12.77
C ASP A 112 7.68 15.42 12.36
N THR A 113 7.15 14.91 11.25
CA THR A 113 5.76 15.21 10.84
C THR A 113 4.74 14.68 11.87
N ALA A 114 4.98 13.49 12.43
CA ALA A 114 4.13 12.89 13.46
C ALA A 114 4.19 13.69 14.77
N ILE A 115 5.37 14.16 15.19
CA ILE A 115 5.54 15.02 16.37
C ILE A 115 4.79 16.34 16.17
N LYS A 116 4.95 17.02 15.02
CA LYS A 116 4.21 18.26 14.74
C LYS A 116 2.70 18.05 14.75
N SER A 117 2.24 16.93 14.19
CA SER A 117 0.82 16.57 14.20
C SER A 117 0.34 16.24 15.61
N SER A 118 1.17 15.61 16.44
CA SER A 118 0.84 15.35 17.84
C SER A 118 0.65 16.64 18.65
N HIS A 119 1.41 17.69 18.35
CA HIS A 119 1.20 19.01 18.96
C HIS A 119 -0.10 19.67 18.48
N LEU A 120 -0.49 19.46 17.23
CA LEU A 120 -1.74 20.01 16.67
C LEU A 120 -2.99 19.32 17.25
N PHE A 121 -3.00 17.97 17.28
CA PHE A 121 -4.14 17.18 17.74
C PHE A 121 -4.13 16.91 19.26
N GLY A 122 -3.01 17.13 19.93
CA GLY A 122 -2.85 16.92 21.36
C GLY A 122 -3.24 15.50 21.80
N PHE A 123 -4.08 15.41 22.84
CA PHE A 123 -4.59 14.14 23.36
C PHE A 123 -5.42 13.32 22.35
N ALA A 124 -5.95 13.95 21.30
CA ALA A 124 -6.71 13.23 20.27
C ALA A 124 -5.82 12.55 19.22
N PHE A 125 -4.50 12.82 19.21
CA PHE A 125 -3.57 12.26 18.23
C PHE A 125 -3.59 10.72 18.15
N PRO A 126 -3.59 9.95 19.26
CA PRO A 126 -3.67 8.49 19.17
C PRO A 126 -4.98 7.99 18.56
N ILE A 127 -6.10 8.66 18.86
CA ILE A 127 -7.42 8.32 18.29
C ILE A 127 -7.40 8.58 16.78
N PHE A 128 -6.79 9.68 16.37
CA PHE A 128 -6.62 10.03 14.98
C PHE A 128 -5.78 9.00 14.21
N CYS A 129 -4.64 8.58 14.77
CA CYS A 129 -3.84 7.50 14.20
C CYS A 129 -4.63 6.17 14.09
N LEU A 130 -5.45 5.86 15.09
CA LEU A 130 -6.30 4.67 15.05
C LEU A 130 -7.34 4.73 13.93
N ILE A 131 -7.99 5.89 13.74
CA ILE A 131 -8.94 6.11 12.64
C ILE A 131 -8.24 5.95 11.30
N PHE A 132 -7.02 6.47 11.16
CA PHE A 132 -6.22 6.31 9.95
C PHE A 132 -5.84 4.87 9.67
N LEU A 133 -5.43 4.12 10.70
CA LEU A 133 -5.12 2.71 10.55
C LEU A 133 -6.35 1.89 10.11
N LEU A 134 -7.53 2.22 10.63
CA LEU A 134 -8.79 1.60 10.19
C LEU A 134 -9.14 1.97 8.74
N PHE A 135 -8.87 3.21 8.35
CA PHE A 135 -9.06 3.68 6.98
C PHE A 135 -8.13 2.96 6.01
N ASP A 136 -6.83 2.90 6.31
CA ASP A 136 -5.83 2.17 5.53
C ASP A 136 -6.19 0.69 5.40
N PHE A 137 -6.57 0.04 6.51
CA PHE A 137 -7.09 -1.33 6.48
C PHE A 137 -8.27 -1.50 5.53
N GLY A 138 -9.25 -0.59 5.58
CA GLY A 138 -10.39 -0.60 4.67
C GLY A 138 -9.96 -0.48 3.21
N VAL A 139 -9.04 0.43 2.91
CA VAL A 139 -8.53 0.65 1.55
C VAL A 139 -7.72 -0.56 1.06
N CYS A 140 -6.83 -1.13 1.86
CA CYS A 140 -6.08 -2.34 1.52
C CYS A 140 -7.02 -3.53 1.22
N VAL A 141 -8.05 -3.74 2.03
CA VAL A 141 -9.06 -4.79 1.81
C VAL A 141 -9.84 -4.53 0.52
N LEU A 142 -10.25 -3.28 0.26
CA LEU A 142 -10.90 -2.91 -0.99
C LEU A 142 -10.00 -3.19 -2.20
N GLY A 143 -8.70 -2.86 -2.11
CA GLY A 143 -7.71 -3.18 -3.14
C GLY A 143 -7.62 -4.69 -3.39
N GLY A 144 -7.54 -5.48 -2.32
CA GLY A 144 -7.54 -6.94 -2.41
C GLY A 144 -8.78 -7.51 -3.09
N ILE A 145 -9.98 -7.05 -2.71
CA ILE A 145 -11.24 -7.45 -3.35
C ILE A 145 -11.26 -7.06 -4.83
N LEU A 146 -10.82 -5.84 -5.15
CA LEU A 146 -10.80 -5.32 -6.51
C LEU A 146 -9.85 -6.15 -7.39
N GLY A 147 -8.68 -6.53 -6.88
CA GLY A 147 -7.73 -7.40 -7.59
C GLY A 147 -8.31 -8.77 -7.95
N ILE A 148 -9.02 -9.43 -7.02
CA ILE A 148 -9.74 -10.69 -7.31
C ILE A 148 -10.82 -10.45 -8.38
N THR A 149 -11.55 -9.34 -8.29
CA THR A 149 -12.68 -9.02 -9.17
C THR A 149 -12.21 -8.76 -10.61
N ILE A 150 -11.17 -7.94 -10.79
CA ILE A 150 -10.53 -7.69 -12.09
C ILE A 150 -10.14 -9.01 -12.74
N MET A 151 -9.46 -9.89 -12.00
CA MET A 151 -9.02 -11.18 -12.53
C MET A 151 -10.16 -12.14 -12.87
N ARG A 152 -11.30 -12.05 -12.17
CA ARG A 152 -12.49 -12.83 -12.50
C ARG A 152 -13.14 -12.36 -13.79
N GLU A 153 -13.29 -11.05 -13.98
CA GLU A 153 -13.85 -10.50 -15.22
C GLU A 153 -12.93 -10.78 -16.42
N MET A 154 -11.61 -10.76 -16.25
CA MET A 154 -10.65 -11.13 -17.31
C MET A 154 -10.64 -12.63 -17.68
N LYS A 155 -11.26 -13.50 -16.86
CA LYS A 155 -11.33 -14.95 -17.10
C LYS A 155 -12.64 -15.37 -17.76
N LYS A 156 -13.66 -14.51 -17.79
CA LYS A 156 -14.89 -14.70 -18.57
C LYS A 156 -14.63 -14.43 -20.04
#